data_AF-A0AAN9FJA0-F1
#
_entry.id   AF-A0AAN9FJA0-F1
#
_cell.length_a   1.000
_cell.length_b   1.000
_cell.length_c   1.000
_cell.angle_alpha   90.00
_cell.angle_beta   90.00
_cell.angle_gamma   90.00
#
_symmetry.space_group_name_H-M   'P 1'
#
loop_
_entity.id
_entity.type
_entity.pdbx_description
1 polymer ?
#
loop_
_entity_poly.entity_id
_entity_poly.type
_entity_poly.pdbx_seq_one_letter_code
_entity_poly.pdbx_strand_id
1 'polypeptide(L)'
;MLKESRAFSFVNEVFNQGPVNGGSTIVAFIEDLDGYKFELLDRGPTPEPLCQVMLRVGDLDCGMAFYQKALGFQLLYKRDNPGYKYTSATMGCGPEDKNTVLELAYNYGRH
;
A
#
# COMPACT_ATOMS: atom_id res chain seq x y z
N MET A 1 -20.38 -24.36 -14.96
CA MET A 1 -19.44 -24.95 -13.99
C MET A 1 -18.03 -24.58 -14.46
N LEU A 2 -17.56 -23.39 -14.07
CA LEU A 2 -16.20 -22.94 -14.38
C LEU A 2 -15.24 -23.77 -13.52
N LYS A 3 -14.28 -24.44 -14.15
CA LYS A 3 -13.17 -25.07 -13.43
C LYS A 3 -12.40 -23.94 -12.74
N GLU A 4 -12.56 -23.82 -11.44
CA GLU A 4 -11.73 -22.97 -10.59
C GLU A 4 -10.28 -23.39 -10.81
N SER A 5 -9.55 -22.47 -11.44
CA SER A 5 -8.18 -22.66 -11.89
C SER A 5 -7.25 -22.68 -10.68
N ARG A 6 -6.21 -23.50 -10.79
CA ARG A 6 -4.98 -23.66 -9.98
C ARG A 6 -4.33 -22.40 -9.37
N ALA A 7 -4.86 -21.19 -9.55
CA ALA A 7 -4.28 -19.96 -9.05
C ALA A 7 -4.20 -19.90 -7.51
N PHE A 8 -5.07 -20.60 -6.79
CA PHE A 8 -5.12 -20.55 -5.32
C PHE A 8 -4.09 -21.43 -4.60
N SER A 9 -3.28 -22.24 -5.29
CA SER A 9 -2.22 -23.01 -4.62
C SER A 9 -0.99 -22.18 -4.20
N PHE A 10 -1.01 -20.86 -4.44
CA PHE A 10 0.11 -19.94 -4.16
C PHE A 10 -0.20 -18.88 -3.10
N VAL A 11 -1.43 -18.86 -2.57
CA VAL A 11 -1.88 -17.86 -1.60
C VAL A 11 -2.22 -18.56 -0.31
N ASN A 12 -1.61 -18.15 0.80
CA ASN A 12 -1.76 -18.79 2.10
C ASN A 12 -3.15 -18.53 2.70
N GLU A 13 -3.66 -17.30 2.68
CA GLU A 13 -4.95 -16.92 3.28
C GLU A 13 -5.40 -15.50 2.86
N VAL A 14 -6.73 -15.24 2.84
CA VAL A 14 -7.31 -13.90 2.68
C VAL A 14 -7.72 -13.37 4.05
N PHE A 15 -7.09 -12.28 4.49
CA PHE A 15 -7.37 -11.61 5.77
C PHE A 15 -8.13 -10.30 5.58
N ASN A 16 -9.08 -10.06 6.48
CA ASN A 16 -9.66 -8.75 6.80
C ASN A 16 -10.33 -8.01 5.62
N GLN A 17 -11.51 -8.49 5.21
CA GLN A 17 -12.35 -7.81 4.22
C GLN A 17 -13.16 -6.69 4.88
N GLY A 18 -12.94 -5.44 4.43
CA GLY A 18 -13.73 -4.31 4.91
C GLY A 18 -13.26 -2.98 4.34
N PRO A 19 -14.05 -1.90 4.51
CA PRO A 19 -13.60 -0.57 4.13
C PRO A 19 -12.36 -0.17 4.93
N VAL A 20 -11.38 0.46 4.28
CA VAL A 20 -10.26 1.10 4.99
C VAL A 20 -10.84 2.11 5.98
N ASN A 21 -10.30 2.17 7.20
CA ASN A 21 -10.77 3.10 8.23
C ASN A 21 -10.89 4.54 7.68
N GLY A 22 -12.13 5.04 7.55
CA GLY A 22 -12.43 6.39 7.08
C GLY A 22 -12.71 6.54 5.57
N GLY A 23 -12.77 5.45 4.79
CA GLY A 23 -13.06 5.47 3.35
C GLY A 23 -14.17 4.51 2.91
N SER A 24 -14.54 4.56 1.63
CA SER A 24 -15.48 3.61 1.00
C SER A 24 -14.79 2.48 0.24
N THR A 25 -13.47 2.54 0.08
CA THR A 25 -12.68 1.53 -0.64
C THR A 25 -12.64 0.23 0.14
N ILE A 26 -13.14 -0.84 -0.45
CA ILE A 26 -13.06 -2.19 0.11
C ILE A 26 -11.65 -2.72 -0.09
N VAL A 27 -11.04 -3.22 0.97
CA VAL A 27 -9.71 -3.83 0.92
C VAL A 27 -9.72 -5.25 1.47
N ALA A 28 -8.81 -6.07 0.95
CA ALA A 28 -8.50 -7.39 1.47
C ALA A 28 -6.98 -7.59 1.46
N PHE A 29 -6.46 -8.39 2.38
CA PHE A 29 -5.03 -8.73 2.42
C PHE A 29 -4.83 -10.19 2.08
N ILE A 30 -3.80 -10.49 1.30
CA ILE A 30 -3.33 -11.87 1.09
C ILE A 30 -1.86 -11.97 1.42
N GLU A 31 -1.42 -13.17 1.80
CA GLU A 31 -0.02 -13.49 2.03
C GLU A 31 0.40 -14.59 1.04
N ASP A 32 1.54 -14.40 0.36
CA ASP A 32 2.12 -15.45 -0.47
C ASP A 32 2.85 -16.51 0.38
N LEU A 33 3.48 -17.49 -0.29
CA LEU A 33 4.17 -18.60 0.39
C LEU A 33 5.39 -18.15 1.20
N ASP A 34 6.01 -17.03 0.84
CA ASP A 34 7.22 -16.50 1.47
C ASP A 34 6.92 -15.43 2.52
N GLY A 35 5.63 -15.12 2.75
CA GLY A 35 5.18 -14.16 3.76
C GLY A 35 5.02 -12.74 3.25
N TYR A 36 5.14 -12.49 1.94
CA TYR A 36 4.89 -11.18 1.36
C TYR A 36 3.39 -10.88 1.35
N LYS A 37 3.04 -9.68 1.82
CA LYS A 37 1.66 -9.23 1.93
C LYS A 37 1.26 -8.42 0.72
N PHE A 38 0.13 -8.76 0.13
CA PHE A 38 -0.50 -7.98 -0.92
C PHE A 38 -1.82 -7.40 -0.40
N GLU A 39 -2.02 -6.12 -0.64
CA GLU A 39 -3.30 -5.45 -0.43
C GLU A 39 -4.07 -5.44 -1.74
N LEU A 40 -5.30 -5.95 -1.71
CA LEU A 40 -6.24 -5.97 -2.83
C LEU A 40 -7.22 -4.82 -2.63
N LEU A 41 -7.23 -3.89 -3.58
CA LEU A 41 -8.11 -2.73 -3.57
C LEU A 41 -9.29 -2.96 -4.53
N ASP A 42 -10.52 -2.85 -4.03
CA ASP A 42 -11.69 -2.75 -4.90
C ASP A 42 -11.73 -1.33 -5.51
N ARG A 43 -11.31 -1.25 -6.78
CA ARG A 43 -11.28 0.00 -7.55
C ARG A 43 -11.70 -0.24 -8.99
N GLY A 44 -12.10 0.84 -9.66
CA GLY A 44 -12.40 0.81 -11.09
C GLY A 44 -11.19 0.38 -11.94
N PRO A 45 -11.40 0.09 -13.24
CA PRO A 45 -10.32 -0.31 -14.14
C PRO A 45 -9.14 0.68 -14.09
N THR A 46 -7.93 0.15 -14.01
CA THR A 46 -6.70 0.94 -13.95
C THR A 46 -5.70 0.45 -14.97
N PRO A 47 -4.90 1.34 -15.58
CA PRO A 47 -3.75 0.93 -16.38
C PRO A 47 -2.64 0.26 -15.54
N GLU A 48 -2.62 0.46 -14.22
CA GLU A 48 -1.57 -0.04 -13.33
C GLU A 48 -2.17 -0.81 -12.13
N PRO A 49 -2.34 -2.13 -12.26
CA PRO A 49 -2.85 -2.98 -11.18
C PRO A 49 -1.86 -3.15 -10.02
N LEU A 50 -0.55 -3.15 -10.28
CA LEU A 50 0.49 -3.16 -9.25
C LEU A 50 0.74 -1.74 -8.77
N CYS A 51 -0.25 -1.20 -8.08
CA CYS A 51 -0.37 0.23 -7.83
C CYS A 51 0.42 0.75 -6.62
N GLN A 52 0.93 -0.11 -5.75
CA GLN A 52 1.61 0.36 -4.53
C GLN A 52 2.71 -0.58 -4.06
N VAL A 53 3.81 0.02 -3.58
CA VAL A 53 4.79 -0.62 -2.70
C VAL A 53 4.79 0.13 -1.38
N MET A 54 4.66 -0.56 -0.25
CA MET A 54 4.71 0.05 1.09
C MET A 54 5.98 -0.36 1.83
N LEU A 55 6.71 0.63 2.34
CA LEU A 55 7.89 0.43 3.16
C LEU A 55 7.71 1.10 4.52
N ARG A 56 8.12 0.38 5.57
CA ARG A 56 8.21 0.97 6.91
C ARG A 56 9.52 1.73 7.04
N VAL A 57 9.45 2.93 7.60
CA VAL A 57 10.62 3.81 7.82
C VAL A 57 10.67 4.25 9.27
N GLY A 58 11.88 4.39 9.82
CA GLY A 58 12.11 4.88 11.19
C GLY A 58 12.03 6.40 11.33
N ASP A 59 12.17 7.13 10.22
CA ASP A 59 12.00 8.58 10.12
C ASP A 59 11.29 8.92 8.81
N LEU A 60 10.05 9.42 8.91
CA LEU A 60 9.21 9.69 7.75
C LEU A 60 9.72 10.88 6.93
N ASP A 61 10.18 11.93 7.60
CA ASP A 61 10.59 13.17 6.93
C ASP A 61 11.94 12.97 6.22
N CYS A 62 12.87 12.24 6.83
CA CYS A 62 14.10 11.81 6.16
C CYS A 62 13.82 10.89 4.97
N GLY A 63 12.90 9.93 5.12
CA GLY A 63 12.50 9.03 4.03
C GLY A 63 11.92 9.81 2.84
N MET A 64 10.97 10.71 3.11
CA MET A 64 10.38 11.58 2.08
C MET A 64 11.45 12.40 1.37
N ALA A 65 12.31 13.11 2.12
CA ALA A 65 13.36 13.95 1.55
C ALA A 65 14.33 13.15 0.67
N PHE A 66 14.65 11.91 1.07
CA PHE A 66 15.50 11.02 0.27
C PHE A 66 14.85 10.70 -1.08
N TYR A 67 13.61 10.22 -1.12
CA TYR A 67 12.96 9.84 -2.38
C TYR A 67 12.62 11.04 -3.28
N GLN A 68 12.32 12.21 -2.69
CA GLN A 68 12.20 13.46 -3.44
C GLN A 68 13.52 13.81 -4.13
N LYS A 69 14.64 13.76 -3.41
CA LYS A 69 15.94 14.19 -3.94
C LYS A 69 16.56 13.17 -4.88
N ALA A 70 16.48 11.88 -4.55
CA ALA A 70 17.15 10.81 -5.28
C ALA A 70 16.39 10.41 -6.55
N LEU A 71 15.06 10.35 -6.48
CA LEU A 71 14.22 9.84 -7.58
C LEU A 71 13.28 10.91 -8.18
N GLY A 72 13.25 12.13 -7.63
CA GLY A 72 12.35 13.18 -8.08
C GLY A 72 10.89 12.93 -7.72
N PHE A 73 10.61 12.07 -6.75
CA PHE A 73 9.23 11.74 -6.35
C PHE A 73 8.53 12.96 -5.76
N GLN A 74 7.24 13.08 -6.01
CA GLN A 74 6.39 14.11 -5.41
C GLN A 74 5.55 13.50 -4.29
N LEU A 75 5.33 14.29 -3.24
CA LEU A 75 4.37 13.92 -2.20
C LEU A 75 2.96 14.07 -2.79
N LEU A 76 2.21 12.97 -2.85
CA LEU A 76 0.83 12.98 -3.30
C LEU A 76 -0.10 13.35 -2.14
N TYR A 77 0.05 12.66 -1.01
CA TYR A 77 -0.64 12.99 0.23
C TYR A 77 0.07 12.40 1.44
N LYS A 78 -0.21 12.97 2.62
CA LYS A 78 0.23 12.47 3.93
C LYS A 78 -1.02 12.23 4.77
N ARG A 79 -1.09 11.08 5.45
CA ARG A 79 -2.19 10.72 6.34
C ARG A 79 -1.64 10.40 7.72
N ASP A 80 -2.20 11.07 8.72
CA ASP A 80 -1.90 10.75 10.11
C ASP A 80 -3.04 9.95 10.72
N ASN A 81 -2.69 8.86 11.41
CA ASN A 81 -3.66 7.99 12.06
C ASN A 81 -3.29 7.75 13.52
N PRO A 82 -3.52 8.73 14.40
CA PRO A 82 -3.07 8.66 15.79
C PRO A 82 -3.76 7.55 16.59
N GLY A 83 -4.99 7.15 16.22
CA GLY A 83 -5.70 6.04 16.85
C GLY A 83 -5.00 4.69 16.68
N TYR A 84 -4.31 4.51 15.54
CA TYR A 84 -3.53 3.30 15.23
C TYR A 84 -2.02 3.53 15.33
N LYS A 85 -1.60 4.69 15.84
CA LYS A 85 -0.21 5.07 16.12
C LYS A 85 0.72 4.96 14.90
N TYR A 86 0.28 5.45 13.75
CA TYR A 86 1.14 5.57 12.58
C TYR A 86 0.82 6.81 11.74
N THR A 87 1.82 7.28 10.99
CA THR A 87 1.67 8.26 9.91
C THR A 87 2.16 7.61 8.62
N SER A 88 1.47 7.83 7.51
CA SER A 88 1.98 7.45 6.19
C SER A 88 2.06 8.62 5.21
N ALA A 89 2.99 8.50 4.26
CA ALA A 89 3.16 9.44 3.16
C ALA A 89 3.25 8.67 1.84
N THR A 90 2.37 9.01 0.90
CA THR A 90 2.33 8.39 -0.42
C THR A 90 3.03 9.29 -1.43
N MET A 91 3.97 8.72 -2.18
CA MET A 91 4.86 9.43 -3.07
C MET A 91 4.97 8.76 -4.44
N GLY A 92 5.19 9.52 -5.51
CA GLY A 92 5.40 8.93 -6.84
C GLY A 92 5.76 9.94 -7.92
N CYS A 93 5.95 9.45 -9.14
CA CYS A 93 6.24 10.28 -10.32
C CYS A 93 4.99 10.88 -10.98
N GLY A 94 3.79 10.48 -10.53
CA GLY A 94 2.52 10.84 -11.15
C GLY A 94 1.34 10.49 -10.25
N PRO A 95 0.11 10.67 -10.75
CA PRO A 95 -1.10 10.44 -9.96
C PRO A 95 -1.29 8.95 -9.64
N GLU A 96 -1.78 8.67 -8.44
CA GLU A 96 -1.96 7.34 -7.83
C GLU A 96 -2.92 6.40 -8.58
N ASP A 97 -3.90 6.96 -9.29
CA ASP A 97 -4.87 6.18 -10.06
C ASP A 97 -4.26 5.54 -11.32
N LYS A 98 -3.11 6.03 -11.77
CA LYS A 98 -2.46 5.66 -13.04
C LYS A 98 -1.03 5.16 -12.91
N ASN A 99 -0.41 5.23 -11.73
CA ASN A 99 0.99 4.89 -11.52
C ASN A 99 1.15 4.06 -10.25
N THR A 100 2.23 3.28 -10.20
CA THR A 100 2.70 2.69 -8.94
C THR A 100 3.23 3.80 -8.03
N VAL A 101 2.76 3.82 -6.80
CA VAL A 101 3.21 4.76 -5.76
C VAL A 101 4.02 4.04 -4.68
N LEU A 102 4.87 4.80 -4.00
CA LEU A 102 5.59 4.39 -2.81
C LEU A 102 4.89 4.95 -1.57
N GLU A 103 4.33 4.08 -0.74
CA GLU A 103 3.84 4.47 0.59
C GLU A 103 4.96 4.26 1.62
N LEU A 104 5.32 5.33 2.33
CA LEU A 104 6.21 5.28 3.48
C LEU A 104 5.36 5.31 4.74
N ALA A 105 5.49 4.29 5.60
CA ALA A 105 4.75 4.18 6.85
C ALA A 105 5.68 4.30 8.06
N TYR A 106 5.46 5.28 8.92
CA TYR A 106 6.13 5.46 10.20
C TYR A 106 5.20 5.05 11.34
N ASN A 107 5.62 4.08 12.15
CA ASN A 107 4.92 3.72 13.38
C ASN A 107 5.49 4.53 14.54
N TYR A 108 4.63 5.10 15.36
CA TYR A 108 5.08 5.97 16.45
C TYR A 108 5.97 5.22 17.44
N GLY A 109 7.11 5.83 17.77
CA GLY A 109 8.04 5.30 18.78
C GLY A 109 8.74 4.01 18.37
N ARG A 110 8.73 3.65 17.07
CA ARG A 110 9.58 2.60 16.52
C ARG A 110 10.60 3.23 15.59
N HIS A 111 11.88 2.99 15.89
CA HIS A 111 13.03 3.38 15.09
C HIS A 111 13.69 2.15 14.49
#